data_AF-A0A316JA95-F1
#
_entry.id   AF-A0A316JA95-F1
#
_cell.length_a   1.000
_cell.length_b   1.000
_cell.length_c   1.000
_cell.angle_alpha   90.00
_cell.angle_beta   90.00
_cell.angle_gamma   90.00
#
_symmetry.space_group_name_H-M   'P 1'
#
loop_
_entity.id
_entity.type
_entity.pdbx_description
1 polymer ?
#
loop_
_entity_poly.entity_id
_entity_poly.type
_entity_poly.pdbx_seq_one_letter_code
_entity_poly.pdbx_strand_id
1 'polypeptide(L)'
;MRIRPTFLKEMPASARIMDLFGWYELYGYCCRCGHIGSVDRTIILRKFGTHTYFVDLHPRMRCKACTAKGDAQFGITKAPR
;
A
#
# COMPACT_ATOMS: atom_id res chain seq x y z
N MET A 1 -8.03 5.55 -15.50
CA MET A 1 -7.34 4.89 -14.36
C MET A 1 -6.98 3.47 -14.78
N ARG A 2 -5.79 2.98 -14.42
CA ARG A 2 -5.45 1.57 -14.62
C ARG A 2 -6.09 0.72 -13.53
N ILE A 3 -6.47 -0.50 -13.89
CA ILE A 3 -7.11 -1.44 -13.00
C ILE A 3 -6.04 -2.13 -12.14
N ARG A 4 -6.33 -2.27 -10.84
CA ARG A 4 -5.47 -3.02 -9.92
C ARG A 4 -5.36 -4.48 -10.38
N PRO A 5 -4.16 -5.10 -10.38
CA PRO A 5 -4.00 -6.50 -10.71
C PRO A 5 -4.82 -7.40 -9.78
N THR A 6 -5.37 -8.49 -10.32
CA THR A 6 -6.26 -9.40 -9.59
C THR A 6 -5.59 -10.09 -8.39
N PHE A 7 -4.27 -10.32 -8.46
CA PHE A 7 -3.50 -10.92 -7.38
C PHE A 7 -3.30 -9.98 -6.18
N LEU A 8 -3.42 -8.66 -6.40
CA LEU A 8 -3.24 -7.66 -5.37
C LEU A 8 -4.59 -7.30 -4.77
N LYS A 9 -4.82 -7.71 -3.52
CA LYS A 9 -6.06 -7.41 -2.81
C LYS A 9 -6.05 -5.99 -2.28
N GLU A 10 -7.25 -5.41 -2.17
CA GLU A 10 -7.43 -4.12 -1.52
C GLU A 10 -7.04 -4.16 -0.06
N MET A 11 -6.39 -3.10 0.42
CA MET A 11 -6.29 -2.87 1.85
C MET A 11 -7.64 -2.37 2.37
N PRO A 12 -8.25 -3.00 3.40
CA PRO A 12 -9.48 -2.50 3.97
C PRO A 12 -9.27 -1.11 4.58
N ALA A 13 -10.27 -0.23 4.43
CA ALA A 13 -10.15 1.17 4.85
C ALA A 13 -9.92 1.35 6.36
N SER A 14 -10.41 0.41 7.16
CA SER A 14 -10.24 0.38 8.61
C SER A 14 -8.91 -0.22 9.08
N ALA A 15 -8.03 -0.65 8.17
CA ALA A 15 -6.76 -1.27 8.54
C ALA A 15 -5.75 -0.23 9.02
N ARG A 16 -5.25 -0.42 10.25
CA ARG A 16 -4.07 0.29 10.75
C ARG A 16 -2.81 -0.44 10.34
N ILE A 17 -1.69 0.28 10.29
CA ILE A 17 -0.39 -0.32 9.94
C ILE A 17 -0.02 -1.45 10.91
N MET A 18 -0.35 -1.29 12.20
CA MET A 18 -0.08 -2.31 13.22
C MET A 18 -0.86 -3.61 12.99
N ASP A 19 -2.08 -3.54 12.46
CA ASP A 19 -2.98 -4.69 12.28
C ASP A 19 -2.56 -5.60 11.11
N LEU A 20 -1.63 -5.13 10.27
CA LEU A 20 -1.09 -5.94 9.19
C LEU A 20 -0.19 -7.05 9.73
N PHE A 21 -0.68 -8.30 9.69
CA PHE A 21 0.06 -9.48 10.10
C PHE A 21 1.25 -9.78 9.16
N GLY A 22 2.31 -10.37 9.70
CA GLY A 22 3.55 -10.67 8.96
C GLY A 22 3.42 -11.71 7.83
N TRP A 23 2.25 -12.35 7.68
CA TRP A 23 1.99 -13.29 6.58
C TRP A 23 1.44 -12.59 5.33
N TYR A 24 1.37 -11.26 5.36
CA TYR A 24 0.98 -10.44 4.22
C TYR A 24 2.16 -9.62 3.73
N GLU A 25 2.36 -9.63 2.41
CA GLU A 25 3.28 -8.70 1.76
C GLU A 25 2.50 -7.44 1.36
N LEU A 26 3.09 -6.28 1.64
CA LEU A 26 2.49 -4.98 1.38
C LEU A 26 3.06 -4.40 0.09
N TYR A 27 2.18 -3.91 -0.77
CA TYR A 27 2.56 -3.22 -2.01
C TYR A 27 1.84 -1.88 -2.13
N GLY A 28 2.47 -0.96 -2.84
CA GLY A 28 1.84 0.23 -3.38
C GLY A 28 1.52 0.03 -4.86
N TYR A 29 0.31 0.40 -5.26
CA TYR A 29 -0.17 0.35 -6.63
C TYR A 29 -0.58 1.75 -7.09
N CYS A 30 -0.07 2.20 -8.24
CA CYS A 30 -0.45 3.49 -8.81
C CYS A 30 -1.62 3.35 -9.79
N CYS A 31 -2.78 3.93 -9.46
CA CYS A 31 -3.98 3.94 -10.29
C CYS A 31 -3.82 4.76 -11.59
N ARG A 32 -2.76 5.57 -11.70
CA ARG A 32 -2.45 6.38 -12.90
C ARG A 32 -1.67 5.61 -13.95
N CYS A 33 -0.51 5.04 -13.59
CA CYS A 33 0.38 4.36 -14.53
C CYS A 33 0.40 2.82 -14.39
N GLY A 34 -0.19 2.27 -13.33
CA GLY A 34 -0.21 0.84 -13.03
C GLY A 34 1.07 0.30 -12.38
N HIS A 35 2.02 1.16 -12.03
CA HIS A 35 3.26 0.74 -11.36
C HIS A 35 2.97 0.13 -9.99
N ILE A 36 3.61 -1.00 -9.71
CA ILE A 36 3.54 -1.72 -8.43
C ILE A 36 4.93 -1.69 -7.80
N GLY A 37 5.01 -1.37 -6.52
CA GLY A 37 6.24 -1.46 -5.74
C GLY A 37 5.99 -2.14 -4.41
N SER A 38 6.95 -2.94 -3.95
CA SER A 38 6.92 -3.48 -2.59
C SER A 38 7.10 -2.36 -1.57
N VAL A 39 6.48 -2.54 -0.42
CA VAL A 39 6.49 -1.58 0.66
C VAL A 39 6.80 -2.32 1.95
N ASP A 40 7.86 -1.91 2.64
CA ASP A 40 8.21 -2.49 3.92
C ASP A 40 7.29 -1.93 5.03
N ARG A 41 6.53 -2.83 5.67
CA ARG A 41 5.65 -2.50 6.79
C ARG A 41 6.42 -1.88 7.95
N THR A 42 7.59 -2.40 8.29
CA THR A 42 8.41 -1.93 9.41
C THR A 42 8.88 -0.50 9.19
N ILE A 43 9.25 -0.15 7.95
CA ILE A 43 9.63 1.22 7.59
C ILE A 43 8.44 2.17 7.73
N ILE A 44 7.25 1.78 7.24
CA ILE A 44 6.03 2.59 7.38
C ILE A 44 5.65 2.77 8.84
N LEU A 45 5.66 1.69 9.63
CA LEU A 45 5.33 1.71 11.05
C LEU A 45 6.26 2.66 11.82
N ARG A 46 7.57 2.61 11.55
CA ARG A 46 8.55 3.51 12.16
C ARG A 46 8.32 4.98 11.78
N LYS A 47 7.87 5.24 10.56
CA LYS A 47 7.71 6.60 10.03
C LYS A 47 6.40 7.27 10.45
N PHE A 48 5.30 6.51 10.54
CA PHE A 48 3.95 7.06 10.74
C PHE A 48 3.28 6.59 12.04
N GLY A 49 3.89 5.68 12.79
CA GLY A 49 3.35 5.16 14.04
C GLY A 49 2.31 4.05 13.85
N THR A 50 1.91 3.45 14.98
CA THR A 50 1.02 2.28 15.07
C THR A 50 -0.45 2.60 14.82
N HIS A 51 -0.89 3.80 15.17
CA HIS A 51 -2.31 4.22 15.14
C HIS A 51 -2.75 4.81 13.79
N THR A 52 -1.85 4.91 12.81
CA THR A 52 -2.16 5.48 11.50
C THR A 52 -2.82 4.44 10.60
N TYR A 53 -3.88 4.85 9.90
CA TYR A 53 -4.57 4.02 8.90
C TYR A 53 -3.90 4.09 7.54
N PHE A 54 -3.96 3.01 6.76
CA PHE A 54 -3.38 3.00 5.40
C PHE A 54 -4.05 4.02 4.47
N VAL A 55 -5.36 4.24 4.61
CA VAL A 55 -6.10 5.19 3.77
C VAL A 55 -5.63 6.63 3.97
N ASP A 56 -5.23 7.02 5.18
CA ASP A 56 -4.71 8.36 5.49
C ASP A 56 -3.37 8.64 4.80
N LEU A 57 -2.67 7.57 4.41
CA LEU A 57 -1.40 7.66 3.71
C LEU A 57 -1.58 7.79 2.19
N HIS A 58 -2.72 7.37 1.60
CA HIS A 58 -2.94 7.44 0.14
C HIS A 58 -2.66 8.83 -0.45
N PRO A 59 -3.16 9.95 0.11
CA PRO A 59 -2.88 11.30 -0.43
C PRO A 59 -1.39 11.69 -0.36
N ARG A 60 -0.62 11.03 0.50
CA ARG A 60 0.81 11.29 0.72
C ARG A 60 1.70 10.42 -0.17
N MET A 61 1.18 9.33 -0.73
CA MET A 61 1.95 8.43 -1.59
C MET A 61 2.35 9.11 -2.89
N ARG A 62 3.58 8.85 -3.34
CA ARG A 62 4.10 9.30 -4.62
C ARG A 62 4.61 8.11 -5.42
N CYS A 63 4.15 7.97 -6.65
CA CYS A 63 4.62 6.93 -7.56
C CYS A 63 6.08 7.21 -7.97
N LYS A 64 6.97 6.21 -7.87
CA LYS A 64 8.37 6.35 -8.31
C LYS A 64 8.54 6.35 -9.84
N ALA A 65 7.57 5.80 -10.59
CA ALA A 65 7.64 5.72 -12.05
C ALA A 65 7.05 6.95 -12.75
N CYS A 66 5.81 7.35 -12.41
CA CYS A 66 5.14 8.49 -13.05
C CYS A 66 5.12 9.77 -12.20
N THR A 67 5.69 9.73 -10.99
CA THR A 67 5.80 10.88 -10.06
C THR A 67 4.49 11.46 -9.52
N ALA A 68 3.34 10.93 -9.96
CA ALA A 68 2.03 11.35 -9.47
C ALA A 68 1.89 11.11 -7.96
N LYS A 69 1.25 12.06 -7.28
CA LYS A 69 1.02 12.06 -5.84
C LYS A 69 -0.47 11.90 -5.57
N GLY A 70 -0.84 11.06 -4.60
CA GLY A 70 -2.24 10.79 -4.23
C GLY A 70 -2.96 9.76 -5.11
N ASP A 71 -2.41 9.44 -6.28
CA ASP A 71 -2.95 8.42 -7.20
C ASP A 71 -2.52 6.99 -6.87
N ALA A 72 -1.88 6.76 -5.72
CA ALA A 72 -1.42 5.44 -5.32
C ALA A 72 -2.19 4.93 -4.10
N GLN A 73 -2.44 3.63 -4.08
CA GLN A 73 -3.17 2.92 -3.04
C GLN A 73 -2.35 1.75 -2.52
N PHE A 74 -2.63 1.31 -1.30
CA PHE A 74 -2.06 0.08 -0.77
C PHE A 74 -2.83 -1.15 -1.23
N GLY A 75 -2.08 -2.24 -1.39
CA GLY A 75 -2.66 -3.56 -1.54
C GLY A 75 -1.80 -4.61 -0.85
N ILE A 76 -2.37 -5.78 -0.65
CA ILE A 76 -1.73 -6.90 0.01
C ILE A 76 -1.80 -8.16 -0.83
N THR A 77 -0.78 -9.00 -0.71
CA THR A 77 -0.81 -10.39 -1.14
C THR A 77 -0.58 -11.28 0.08
N LYS A 78 -1.09 -12.52 0.04
CA LYS A 78 -0.70 -13.52 1.04
C LYS A 78 0.70 -13.98 0.67
N ALA A 79 1.63 -13.94 1.62
CA ALA A 79 2.94 -14.56 1.43
C ALA A 79 2.75 -16.05 1.13
N PRO A 80 3.49 -16.64 0.17
CA PRO A 80 3.49 -18.08 -0.02
C PRO A 80 3.94 -18.74 1.29
N ARG A 81 3.15 -19.70 1.77
CA ARG A 81 3.50 -20.53 2.94
C ARG A 81 4.63 -21.48 2.59
#